data_AF-A0A3E1NKP0-F1
#
_entry.id   AF-A0A3E1NKP0-F1
#
_cell.length_a   1.000
_cell.length_b   1.000
_cell.length_c   1.000
_cell.angle_alpha   90.00
_cell.angle_beta   90.00
_cell.angle_gamma   90.00
#
_symmetry.space_group_name_H-M   'P 1'
#
loop_
_entity.id
_entity.type
_entity.pdbx_description
1 polymer ?
#
loop_
_entity_poly.entity_id
_entity_poly.type
_entity_poly.pdbx_seq_one_letter_code
_entity_poly.pdbx_strand_id
1 'polypeptide(L)'
;IGYYLLVHTQHSMFMFDISAALKTRDENVQLYQPDAFEVDYKEVFTSDKGYGGLQDDLAYIVGEFGYIFYNDDFHKLYQFDDGQLKIMDEDIKLWLDKYHPNKVRFAHDKFNNRILIKFDYTYNNINPNTKKSIIESHNEVISFNYKVGSFISLHDYYFNNAWSTKTKCYFQTEHNDDRLNCPLHVFTHEYNYGRFNTHMGDDSRSLYLVSKQEVGDEPILVHNSYIDIMVNESYELIKFLEFIKYKVRKIYIPIYSDNINNPVDLREHPYAGDILRIFNEDNDTDDIDINIDKLNEFNKYKKPWYELTQYNFNYFRNAIKEHPNTVSDKLRRVYGNYFVIRFIFNNSDNKRIEFESLECAQTQFRKL
;
A
#
# COMPACT_ATOMS: atom_id res chain seq x y z
N ILE A 1 -8.70 -26.67 -2.01
CA ILE A 1 -8.11 -25.84 -3.09
C ILE A 1 -7.56 -26.79 -4.14
N GLY A 2 -8.20 -26.88 -5.31
CA GLY A 2 -7.83 -27.89 -6.31
C GLY A 2 -7.97 -29.31 -5.75
N TYR A 3 -6.91 -30.12 -5.85
CA TYR A 3 -6.80 -31.48 -5.30
C TYR A 3 -6.32 -31.53 -3.84
N TYR A 4 -6.24 -30.39 -3.15
CA TYR A 4 -5.82 -30.34 -1.76
C TYR A 4 -6.99 -29.98 -0.84
N LEU A 5 -7.19 -30.75 0.22
CA LEU A 5 -7.98 -30.33 1.37
C LEU A 5 -7.00 -29.83 2.44
N LEU A 6 -7.08 -28.54 2.76
CA LEU A 6 -6.31 -27.93 3.84
C LEU A 6 -7.19 -27.84 5.08
N VAL A 7 -6.65 -28.26 6.21
CA VAL A 7 -7.33 -28.23 7.50
C VAL A 7 -6.47 -27.46 8.49
N HIS A 8 -6.99 -26.34 8.97
CA HIS A 8 -6.38 -25.60 10.06
C HIS A 8 -6.91 -26.08 11.40
N THR A 9 -6.00 -26.21 12.35
CA THR A 9 -6.27 -26.11 13.78
C THR A 9 -5.84 -24.74 14.25
N GLN A 10 -6.04 -24.44 15.54
CA GLN A 10 -5.56 -23.20 16.12
C GLN A 10 -4.03 -23.02 15.98
N HIS A 11 -3.25 -24.11 15.94
CA HIS A 11 -1.78 -24.03 15.95
C HIS A 11 -1.09 -24.64 14.73
N SER A 12 -1.77 -25.51 13.98
CA SER A 12 -1.17 -26.27 12.87
C SER A 12 -2.05 -26.29 11.63
N MET A 13 -1.42 -26.45 10.45
CA MET A 13 -2.10 -26.75 9.19
C MET A 13 -1.72 -28.15 8.67
N PHE A 14 -2.74 -28.90 8.25
CA PHE A 14 -2.61 -30.21 7.64
C PHE A 14 -3.11 -30.20 6.20
N MET A 15 -2.46 -30.96 5.32
CA MET A 15 -2.81 -31.09 3.91
C MET A 15 -3.13 -32.54 3.57
N PHE A 16 -4.30 -32.75 2.98
CA PHE A 16 -4.72 -34.02 2.40
C PHE A 16 -4.66 -33.87 0.88
N ASP A 17 -3.80 -34.65 0.23
CA ASP A 17 -3.55 -34.62 -1.21
C ASP A 17 -4.34 -35.73 -1.89
N ILE A 18 -5.39 -35.35 -2.64
CA ILE A 18 -6.25 -36.26 -3.39
C ILE A 18 -5.92 -36.27 -4.88
N SER A 19 -4.69 -35.91 -5.25
CA SER A 19 -4.25 -35.98 -6.64
C SER A 19 -4.39 -37.41 -7.18
N ALA A 20 -4.84 -37.53 -8.43
CA ALA A 20 -5.08 -38.83 -9.03
C ALA A 20 -3.78 -39.66 -9.08
N ALA A 21 -3.83 -40.86 -8.51
CA ALA A 21 -2.71 -41.79 -8.50
C ALA A 21 -3.02 -42.96 -9.45
N LEU A 22 -1.98 -43.48 -10.12
CA LEU A 22 -2.10 -44.71 -10.90
C LEU A 22 -2.19 -45.88 -9.93
N LYS A 23 -3.30 -46.62 -9.98
CA LYS A 23 -3.48 -47.82 -9.18
C LYS A 23 -3.59 -49.01 -10.13
N THR A 24 -2.68 -49.96 -10.01
CA THR A 24 -2.78 -51.23 -10.71
C THR A 24 -3.71 -52.14 -9.93
N ARG A 25 -4.87 -52.46 -10.51
CA ARG A 25 -5.74 -53.55 -10.05
C ARG A 25 -5.90 -54.53 -11.21
N ASP A 26 -5.56 -55.78 -10.96
CA ASP A 26 -5.76 -56.90 -11.89
C ASP A 26 -5.27 -56.60 -13.33
N GLU A 27 -3.96 -56.36 -13.46
CA GLU A 27 -3.25 -56.16 -14.74
C GLU A 27 -3.65 -54.92 -15.56
N ASN A 28 -4.64 -54.15 -15.11
CA ASN A 28 -5.04 -52.89 -15.73
C ASN A 28 -4.57 -51.69 -14.89
N VAL A 29 -3.98 -50.71 -15.58
CA VAL A 29 -3.61 -49.42 -15.00
C VAL A 29 -4.83 -48.50 -15.10
N GLN A 30 -5.41 -48.12 -13.96
CA GLN A 30 -6.51 -47.17 -13.91
C GLN A 30 -6.11 -45.92 -13.12
N LEU A 31 -6.52 -44.76 -13.61
CA LEU A 31 -6.48 -43.50 -12.86
C LEU A 31 -7.52 -43.58 -11.75
N TYR A 32 -7.07 -43.47 -10.51
CA TYR A 32 -7.92 -43.46 -9.33
C TYR A 32 -7.67 -42.19 -8.52
N GLN A 33 -8.74 -41.46 -8.23
CA GLN A 33 -8.72 -40.31 -7.34
C GLN A 33 -9.27 -40.74 -5.98
N PRO A 34 -8.46 -40.72 -4.90
CA PRO A 34 -8.93 -41.12 -3.57
C PRO A 34 -9.82 -40.04 -2.93
N ASP A 35 -10.65 -40.43 -1.96
CA ASP A 35 -11.37 -39.46 -1.11
C ASP A 35 -10.38 -38.75 -0.15
N ALA A 36 -10.68 -37.51 0.25
CA ALA A 36 -9.86 -36.74 1.17
C ALA A 36 -9.72 -37.39 2.55
N PHE A 37 -10.67 -38.22 2.95
CA PHE A 37 -10.61 -38.97 4.22
C PHE A 37 -9.99 -40.36 4.08
N GLU A 38 -9.64 -40.77 2.86
CA GLU A 38 -8.95 -42.04 2.57
C GLU A 38 -7.44 -41.87 2.37
N VAL A 39 -6.95 -40.64 2.38
CA VAL A 39 -5.53 -40.31 2.26
C VAL A 39 -4.94 -39.90 3.61
N ASP A 40 -3.72 -40.34 3.88
CA ASP A 40 -2.98 -39.86 5.04
C ASP A 40 -2.67 -38.37 4.87
N TYR A 41 -2.85 -37.62 5.95
CA TYR A 41 -2.49 -36.21 5.96
C TYR A 41 -0.97 -36.06 5.93
N LYS A 42 -0.52 -34.98 5.30
CA LYS A 42 0.86 -34.50 5.37
C LYS A 42 0.86 -33.21 6.18
N GLU A 43 1.75 -33.11 7.16
CA GLU A 43 2.04 -31.81 7.74
C GLU A 43 2.71 -30.94 6.66
N VAL A 44 2.22 -29.72 6.49
CA VAL A 44 2.81 -28.76 5.55
C VAL A 44 4.14 -28.19 6.09
N PHE A 45 4.48 -28.53 7.34
CA PHE A 45 5.70 -28.14 8.04
C PHE A 45 6.42 -29.38 8.60
N THR A 46 7.72 -29.25 8.85
CA THR A 46 8.56 -30.30 9.44
C THR A 46 8.82 -30.08 10.93
N SER A 47 8.00 -29.29 11.63
CA SER A 47 8.28 -28.86 13.01
C SER A 47 7.40 -29.57 14.03
N ASP A 48 8.03 -30.18 15.04
CA ASP A 48 7.41 -30.87 16.19
C ASP A 48 6.47 -29.99 17.04
N LYS A 49 6.32 -28.68 16.74
CA LYS A 49 5.60 -27.70 17.56
C LYS A 49 4.33 -27.12 16.93
N GLY A 50 3.93 -27.59 15.75
CA GLY A 50 2.79 -27.03 15.03
C GLY A 50 3.07 -25.65 14.43
N TYR A 51 2.67 -25.46 13.18
CA TYR A 51 2.92 -24.22 12.46
C TYR A 51 1.80 -24.01 11.41
N GLY A 52 1.51 -22.75 11.08
CA GLY A 52 0.45 -22.40 10.13
C GLY A 52 -0.98 -22.56 10.67
N GLY A 53 -1.18 -22.54 11.98
CA GLY A 53 -2.52 -22.44 12.59
C GLY A 53 -3.31 -21.20 12.14
N LEU A 54 -4.63 -21.25 12.34
CA LEU A 54 -5.55 -20.16 12.06
C LEU A 54 -6.38 -19.86 13.32
N GLN A 55 -6.09 -18.74 13.98
CA GLN A 55 -6.72 -18.33 15.24
C GLN A 55 -8.05 -17.60 15.02
N ASP A 56 -8.20 -16.93 13.87
CA ASP A 56 -9.42 -16.25 13.44
C ASP A 56 -9.89 -16.88 12.12
N ASP A 57 -11.10 -17.44 12.12
CA ASP A 57 -11.68 -18.16 10.99
C ASP A 57 -12.00 -17.26 9.79
N LEU A 58 -11.87 -15.94 9.93
CA LEU A 58 -12.01 -14.96 8.85
C LEU A 58 -10.67 -14.35 8.40
N ALA A 59 -9.54 -14.76 9.00
CA ALA A 59 -8.21 -14.26 8.67
C ALA A 59 -7.58 -15.00 7.48
N TYR A 60 -8.37 -15.21 6.41
CA TYR A 60 -7.89 -15.82 5.17
C TYR A 60 -8.59 -15.29 3.93
N ILE A 61 -8.01 -15.57 2.77
CA ILE A 61 -8.62 -15.36 1.46
C ILE A 61 -8.15 -16.40 0.45
N VAL A 62 -9.03 -16.75 -0.49
CA VAL A 62 -8.74 -17.65 -1.61
C VAL A 62 -8.93 -16.88 -2.92
N GLY A 63 -7.99 -17.01 -3.84
CA GLY A 63 -8.07 -16.36 -5.16
C GLY A 63 -7.22 -17.06 -6.22
N GLU A 64 -6.97 -16.34 -7.31
CA GLU A 64 -6.09 -16.81 -8.40
C GLU A 64 -4.60 -16.85 -8.00
N PHE A 65 -4.28 -16.27 -6.86
CA PHE A 65 -2.98 -16.28 -6.19
C PHE A 65 -2.86 -17.42 -5.16
N GLY A 66 -3.78 -18.39 -5.16
CA GLY A 66 -3.82 -19.45 -4.17
C GLY A 66 -4.57 -19.05 -2.89
N TYR A 67 -4.12 -19.60 -1.75
CA TYR A 67 -4.71 -19.38 -0.44
C TYR A 67 -3.76 -18.58 0.44
N ILE A 68 -4.25 -17.44 0.94
CA ILE A 68 -3.48 -16.57 1.83
C ILE A 68 -4.17 -16.52 3.17
N PHE A 69 -3.40 -16.60 4.25
CA PHE A 69 -3.92 -16.49 5.60
C PHE A 69 -2.93 -15.81 6.54
N TYR A 70 -3.46 -15.22 7.59
CA TYR A 70 -2.68 -14.64 8.67
C TYR A 70 -2.67 -15.57 9.87
N ASN A 71 -1.47 -15.84 10.38
CA ASN A 71 -1.26 -16.57 11.61
C ASN A 71 -0.96 -15.56 12.73
N ASP A 72 -1.83 -15.51 13.72
CA ASP A 72 -1.72 -14.59 14.85
C ASP A 72 -0.58 -14.98 15.80
N ASP A 73 -0.42 -16.26 16.14
CA ASP A 73 0.63 -16.72 17.06
C ASP A 73 2.06 -16.36 16.60
N PHE A 74 2.29 -16.36 15.28
CA PHE A 74 3.59 -16.02 14.68
C PHE A 74 3.65 -14.61 14.09
N HIS A 75 2.52 -13.89 14.02
CA HIS A 75 2.37 -12.60 13.34
C HIS A 75 2.89 -12.63 11.89
N LYS A 76 2.45 -13.64 11.12
CA LYS A 76 2.91 -13.90 9.74
C LYS A 76 1.79 -14.10 8.74
N LEU A 77 2.00 -13.61 7.53
CA LEU A 77 1.21 -13.91 6.34
C LEU A 77 1.86 -15.03 5.55
N TYR A 78 1.07 -16.08 5.33
CA TYR A 78 1.44 -17.20 4.50
C TYR A 78 0.62 -17.22 3.22
N GLN A 79 1.26 -17.66 2.15
CA GLN A 79 0.62 -17.99 0.88
C GLN A 79 0.87 -19.45 0.57
N PHE A 80 -0.20 -20.23 0.43
CA PHE A 80 -0.17 -21.58 -0.09
C PHE A 80 -0.60 -21.56 -1.55
N ASP A 81 0.32 -21.94 -2.43
CA ASP A 81 0.06 -22.06 -3.87
C ASP A 81 0.90 -23.19 -4.47
N ASP A 82 0.32 -23.93 -5.41
CA ASP A 82 0.95 -25.07 -6.09
C ASP A 82 1.66 -26.08 -5.15
N GLY A 83 0.99 -26.43 -4.04
CA GLY A 83 1.52 -27.38 -3.05
C GLY A 83 2.65 -26.83 -2.15
N GLN A 84 3.03 -25.55 -2.33
CA GLN A 84 4.10 -24.91 -1.57
C GLN A 84 3.53 -23.81 -0.67
N LEU A 85 4.05 -23.75 0.54
CA LEU A 85 3.79 -22.64 1.45
C LEU A 85 4.96 -21.67 1.45
N LYS A 86 4.67 -20.37 1.32
CA LYS A 86 5.64 -19.29 1.31
C LYS A 86 5.23 -18.21 2.29
N ILE A 87 6.21 -17.51 2.86
CA ILE A 87 5.99 -16.28 3.62
C ILE A 87 5.92 -15.14 2.61
N MET A 88 4.90 -14.29 2.73
CA MET A 88 4.69 -13.17 1.80
C MET A 88 4.84 -11.80 2.46
N ASP A 89 5.18 -11.75 3.75
CA ASP A 89 5.26 -10.51 4.54
C ASP A 89 6.65 -9.88 4.66
N GLU A 90 7.62 -10.28 3.83
CA GLU A 90 9.00 -9.80 3.98
C GLU A 90 9.10 -8.26 3.97
N ASP A 91 8.37 -7.60 3.08
CA ASP A 91 8.32 -6.13 2.95
C ASP A 91 7.77 -5.42 4.20
N ILE A 92 6.91 -6.09 4.97
CA ILE A 92 6.21 -5.52 6.13
C ILE A 92 6.56 -6.22 7.45
N LYS A 93 7.57 -7.10 7.44
CA LYS A 93 7.93 -7.92 8.60
C LYS A 93 8.17 -7.09 9.86
N LEU A 94 8.95 -6.02 9.75
CA LEU A 94 9.24 -5.15 10.89
C LEU A 94 7.99 -4.44 11.43
N TRP A 95 7.01 -4.17 10.58
CA TRP A 95 5.74 -3.59 11.00
C TRP A 95 4.90 -4.63 11.76
N LEU A 96 4.83 -5.87 11.27
CA LEU A 96 4.14 -6.98 11.96
C LEU A 96 4.80 -7.32 13.31
N ASP A 97 6.13 -7.43 13.35
CA ASP A 97 6.92 -7.71 14.56
C ASP A 97 6.82 -6.57 15.61
N LYS A 98 6.39 -5.37 15.20
CA LYS A 98 6.21 -4.22 16.10
C LYS A 98 4.79 -4.15 16.65
N TYR A 99 3.79 -4.28 15.79
CA TYR A 99 2.40 -3.96 16.13
C TYR A 99 1.55 -5.17 16.49
N HIS A 100 1.97 -6.38 16.10
CA HIS A 100 1.29 -7.64 16.41
C HIS A 100 -0.23 -7.58 16.20
N PRO A 101 -0.70 -7.40 14.95
CA PRO A 101 -2.13 -7.40 14.65
C PRO A 101 -2.81 -8.69 15.11
N ASN A 102 -4.01 -8.57 15.68
CA ASN A 102 -4.73 -9.69 16.27
C ASN A 102 -6.08 -9.99 15.57
N LYS A 103 -6.49 -9.11 14.65
CA LYS A 103 -7.67 -9.35 13.81
C LYS A 103 -7.39 -8.83 12.41
N VAL A 104 -7.40 -9.74 11.45
CA VAL A 104 -7.02 -9.45 10.05
C VAL A 104 -8.17 -9.77 9.11
N ARG A 105 -8.49 -8.85 8.20
CA ARG A 105 -9.55 -9.03 7.21
C ARG A 105 -9.02 -8.77 5.82
N PHE A 106 -9.45 -9.59 4.87
CA PHE A 106 -8.97 -9.55 3.49
C PHE A 106 -10.08 -9.13 2.55
N ALA A 107 -9.73 -8.43 1.48
CA ALA A 107 -10.62 -8.11 0.38
C ALA A 107 -9.87 -8.27 -0.96
N HIS A 108 -10.48 -8.96 -1.92
CA HIS A 108 -9.84 -9.17 -3.23
C HIS A 108 -10.38 -8.19 -4.26
N ASP A 109 -9.56 -7.17 -4.56
CA ASP A 109 -9.78 -6.21 -5.63
C ASP A 109 -9.12 -6.71 -6.92
N LYS A 110 -9.87 -7.58 -7.60
CA LYS A 110 -9.45 -8.21 -8.85
C LYS A 110 -9.19 -7.21 -9.97
N PHE A 111 -9.88 -6.07 -9.98
CA PHE A 111 -9.72 -5.06 -11.04
C PHE A 111 -8.32 -4.46 -11.03
N ASN A 112 -7.81 -4.14 -9.84
CA ASN A 112 -6.50 -3.53 -9.68
C ASN A 112 -5.39 -4.56 -9.40
N ASN A 113 -5.69 -5.86 -9.52
CA ASN A 113 -4.78 -6.96 -9.20
C ASN A 113 -4.18 -6.86 -7.79
N ARG A 114 -5.00 -6.51 -6.80
CA ARG A 114 -4.55 -6.34 -5.42
C ARG A 114 -5.45 -7.04 -4.41
N ILE A 115 -4.85 -7.39 -3.28
CA ILE A 115 -5.53 -7.81 -2.06
C ILE A 115 -5.40 -6.64 -1.09
N LEU A 116 -6.52 -6.18 -0.55
CA LEU A 116 -6.52 -5.24 0.57
C LEU A 116 -6.53 -6.06 1.85
N ILE A 117 -5.59 -5.77 2.74
CA ILE A 117 -5.43 -6.46 4.01
C ILE A 117 -5.60 -5.41 5.10
N LYS A 118 -6.65 -5.54 5.89
CA LYS A 118 -6.86 -4.75 7.09
C LYS A 118 -6.27 -5.47 8.29
N PHE A 119 -5.52 -4.74 9.09
CA PHE A 119 -4.95 -5.18 10.35
C PHE A 119 -5.53 -4.33 11.48
N ASP A 120 -6.23 -4.96 12.43
CA ASP A 120 -6.59 -4.35 13.70
C ASP A 120 -5.51 -4.71 14.74
N TYR A 121 -5.06 -3.71 15.49
CA TYR A 121 -4.03 -3.88 16.53
C TYR A 121 -4.21 -2.87 17.66
N THR A 122 -3.51 -3.12 18.77
CA THR A 122 -3.45 -2.17 19.89
C THR A 122 -2.01 -1.81 20.17
N TYR A 123 -1.74 -0.52 20.35
CA TYR A 123 -0.40 -0.04 20.69
C TYR A 123 -0.42 0.78 21.97
N ASN A 124 0.63 0.65 22.78
CA ASN A 124 0.83 1.43 23.99
C ASN A 124 1.42 2.80 23.63
N ASN A 125 0.58 3.82 23.62
CA ASN A 125 1.01 5.19 23.44
C ASN A 125 1.52 5.74 24.78
N ILE A 126 2.83 5.93 24.90
CA ILE A 126 3.46 6.49 26.08
C ILE A 126 3.60 7.99 25.88
N ASN A 127 2.89 8.77 26.70
CA ASN A 127 3.06 10.20 26.69
C ASN A 127 4.50 10.55 27.15
N PRO A 128 5.32 11.22 26.32
CA PRO A 128 6.73 11.43 26.61
C PRO A 128 6.96 12.32 27.85
N ASN A 129 6.01 13.20 28.16
CA ASN A 129 6.11 14.15 29.28
C ASN A 129 5.59 13.55 30.60
N THR A 130 4.48 12.82 30.56
CA THR A 130 3.83 12.28 31.77
C THR A 130 4.19 10.84 32.06
N LYS A 131 4.84 10.13 31.12
CA LYS A 131 5.13 8.68 31.17
C LYS A 131 3.90 7.78 31.36
N LYS A 132 2.70 8.34 31.20
CA LYS A 132 1.45 7.58 31.29
C LYS A 132 1.26 6.79 29.98
N SER A 133 0.99 5.50 30.10
CA SER A 133 0.65 4.64 28.97
C SER A 133 -0.87 4.63 28.76
N ILE A 134 -1.29 4.80 27.51
CA ILE A 134 -2.68 4.62 27.08
C ILE A 134 -2.66 3.52 26.01
N ILE A 135 -3.51 2.51 26.17
CA ILE A 135 -3.72 1.50 25.14
C ILE A 135 -4.69 2.09 24.13
N GLU A 136 -4.27 2.21 22.89
CA GLU A 136 -5.09 2.73 21.80
C GLU A 136 -5.33 1.63 20.77
N SER A 137 -6.58 1.50 20.34
CA SER A 137 -6.94 0.65 19.20
C SER A 137 -6.71 1.41 17.90
N HIS A 138 -6.01 0.74 17.00
CA HIS A 138 -5.65 1.23 15.69
C HIS A 138 -6.03 0.19 14.65
N ASN A 139 -6.20 0.66 13.42
CA ASN A 139 -6.38 -0.21 12.28
C ASN A 139 -5.58 0.35 11.11
N GLU A 140 -5.06 -0.51 10.24
CA GLU A 140 -4.35 -0.07 9.04
C GLU A 140 -4.75 -0.98 7.88
N VAL A 141 -4.97 -0.39 6.72
CA VAL A 141 -5.25 -1.13 5.49
C VAL A 141 -4.06 -1.00 4.54
N ILE A 142 -3.58 -2.14 4.05
CA ILE A 142 -2.44 -2.21 3.13
C ILE A 142 -2.84 -2.98 1.88
N SER A 143 -2.42 -2.53 0.70
CA SER A 143 -2.54 -3.27 -0.56
C SER A 143 -1.34 -4.19 -0.80
N PHE A 144 -1.61 -5.44 -1.15
CA PHE A 144 -0.64 -6.35 -1.74
C PHE A 144 -0.98 -6.58 -3.22
N ASN A 145 -0.05 -6.34 -4.14
CA ASN A 145 -0.24 -6.66 -5.55
C ASN A 145 0.22 -8.07 -5.83
N TYR A 146 -0.71 -8.98 -6.12
CA TYR A 146 -0.40 -10.40 -6.28
C TYR A 146 0.22 -10.77 -7.63
N LYS A 147 0.28 -9.84 -8.60
CA LYS A 147 1.05 -10.04 -9.84
C LYS A 147 2.51 -9.65 -9.70
N VAL A 148 2.78 -8.61 -8.92
CA VAL A 148 4.16 -8.16 -8.62
C VAL A 148 4.76 -8.96 -7.48
N GLY A 149 3.94 -9.40 -6.52
CA GLY A 149 4.38 -10.12 -5.33
C GLY A 149 4.87 -9.21 -4.20
N SER A 150 4.35 -7.98 -4.09
CA SER A 150 4.83 -6.99 -3.11
C SER A 150 3.70 -6.14 -2.55
N PHE A 151 3.93 -5.56 -1.37
CA PHE A 151 3.05 -4.54 -0.80
C PHE A 151 3.27 -3.21 -1.53
N ILE A 152 2.17 -2.57 -1.96
CA ILE A 152 2.24 -1.43 -2.89
C ILE A 152 1.64 -0.13 -2.37
N SER A 153 0.77 -0.17 -1.36
CA SER A 153 0.12 1.06 -0.86
C SER A 153 -0.45 0.91 0.54
N LEU A 154 -0.52 2.03 1.25
CA LEU A 154 -1.29 2.22 2.48
C LEU A 154 -2.59 2.96 2.16
N HIS A 155 -3.59 2.85 3.02
CA HIS A 155 -4.88 3.54 2.85
C HIS A 155 -5.35 4.21 4.13
N ASP A 156 -6.08 5.31 3.95
CA ASP A 156 -6.71 6.14 4.97
C ASP A 156 -8.17 5.74 5.28
N TYR A 157 -8.61 4.61 4.75
CA TYR A 157 -9.93 4.05 4.97
C TYR A 157 -9.85 2.63 5.52
N TYR A 158 -10.95 2.19 6.13
CA TYR A 158 -11.09 0.81 6.60
C TYR A 158 -12.44 0.19 6.29
N PHE A 159 -12.50 -1.13 6.50
CA PHE A 159 -13.71 -1.94 6.37
C PHE A 159 -13.77 -2.98 7.50
N ASN A 160 -14.96 -3.41 7.90
CA ASN A 160 -15.12 -4.49 8.89
C ASN A 160 -15.14 -5.85 8.20
N ASN A 161 -15.87 -5.94 7.08
CA ASN A 161 -16.02 -7.14 6.29
C ASN A 161 -15.87 -6.83 4.81
N ALA A 162 -15.44 -7.82 4.05
CA ALA A 162 -15.42 -7.74 2.61
C ALA A 162 -15.79 -9.08 1.98
N TRP A 163 -16.42 -9.01 0.81
CA TRP A 163 -16.80 -10.18 0.02
C TRP A 163 -16.48 -9.94 -1.44
N SER A 164 -15.81 -10.91 -2.05
CA SER A 164 -15.49 -10.88 -3.47
C SER A 164 -16.38 -11.86 -4.22
N THR A 165 -17.10 -11.35 -5.20
CA THR A 165 -17.74 -12.16 -6.25
C THR A 165 -16.74 -12.38 -7.39
N LYS A 166 -17.15 -13.08 -8.45
CA LYS A 166 -16.33 -13.27 -9.65
C LYS A 166 -15.87 -11.94 -10.28
N THR A 167 -16.64 -10.87 -10.12
CA THR A 167 -16.42 -9.60 -10.83
C THR A 167 -16.33 -8.38 -9.94
N LYS A 168 -16.78 -8.42 -8.68
CA LYS A 168 -16.84 -7.24 -7.80
C LYS A 168 -16.40 -7.57 -6.39
N CYS A 169 -15.71 -6.63 -5.75
CA CYS A 169 -15.40 -6.64 -4.33
C CYS A 169 -16.36 -5.69 -3.60
N TYR A 170 -17.01 -6.20 -2.56
CA TYR A 170 -17.94 -5.48 -1.72
C TYR A 170 -17.32 -5.26 -0.35
N PHE A 171 -17.44 -4.05 0.18
CA PHE A 171 -16.96 -3.69 1.52
C PHE A 171 -18.14 -3.32 2.40
N GLN A 172 -18.05 -3.66 3.68
CA GLN A 172 -18.99 -3.23 4.70
C GLN A 172 -18.22 -2.64 5.87
N THR A 173 -18.71 -1.51 6.35
CA THR A 173 -18.26 -0.90 7.61
C THR A 173 -19.43 -0.91 8.59
N GLU A 174 -19.16 -1.24 9.84
CA GLU A 174 -20.13 -1.11 10.92
C GLU A 174 -20.19 0.37 11.31
N HIS A 175 -21.27 1.06 10.94
CA HIS A 175 -21.55 2.39 11.46
C HIS A 175 -22.27 2.28 12.80
N ASN A 176 -21.86 3.10 13.77
CA ASN A 176 -22.45 3.12 15.10
C ASN A 176 -23.96 3.50 15.01
N ASP A 177 -24.78 2.65 15.63
CA ASP A 177 -26.20 2.81 16.01
C ASP A 177 -27.33 2.93 14.96
N ASP A 178 -27.08 3.25 13.69
CA ASP A 178 -28.15 3.22 12.67
C ASP A 178 -28.18 1.89 11.89
N ARG A 179 -28.72 0.85 12.55
CA ARG A 179 -28.91 -0.53 12.02
C ARG A 179 -29.73 -0.64 10.72
N LEU A 180 -30.20 0.46 10.15
CA LEU A 180 -31.10 0.47 8.99
C LEU A 180 -30.40 0.70 7.65
N ASN A 181 -29.13 1.11 7.62
CA ASN A 181 -28.37 1.32 6.39
C ASN A 181 -26.87 1.04 6.61
N CYS A 182 -26.46 -0.23 6.62
CA CYS A 182 -25.06 -0.61 6.37
C CYS A 182 -24.89 -1.00 4.89
N PRO A 183 -24.89 -0.03 3.95
CA PRO A 183 -24.79 -0.35 2.53
C PRO A 183 -23.41 -0.91 2.18
N LEU A 184 -23.39 -1.78 1.19
CA LEU A 184 -22.16 -2.32 0.64
C LEU A 184 -21.49 -1.29 -0.28
N HIS A 185 -20.21 -1.01 -0.07
CA HIS A 185 -19.40 -0.19 -0.97
C HIS A 185 -18.73 -1.07 -2.03
N VAL A 186 -18.56 -0.53 -3.24
CA VAL A 186 -17.86 -1.18 -4.36
C VAL A 186 -17.02 -0.13 -5.09
N PHE A 187 -15.78 -0.46 -5.43
CA PHE A 187 -14.97 0.39 -6.31
C PHE A 187 -15.56 0.41 -7.73
N THR A 188 -15.81 1.63 -8.24
CA THR A 188 -16.20 1.88 -9.64
C THR A 188 -15.15 2.73 -10.35
N HIS A 189 -15.00 2.53 -11.67
CA HIS A 189 -14.00 3.23 -12.49
C HIS A 189 -14.29 4.73 -12.68
N GLU A 190 -15.55 5.13 -12.50
CA GLU A 190 -16.06 6.42 -12.94
C GLU A 190 -15.83 7.54 -11.91
N TYR A 191 -15.67 7.22 -10.61
CA TYR A 191 -15.80 8.23 -9.55
C TYR A 191 -14.86 8.12 -8.34
N ASN A 192 -13.84 7.25 -8.36
CA ASN A 192 -13.12 6.89 -7.12
C ASN A 192 -11.59 7.13 -7.10
N TYR A 193 -11.03 7.99 -7.96
CA TYR A 193 -9.60 8.34 -7.82
C TYR A 193 -9.45 9.35 -6.67
N GLY A 194 -8.88 8.91 -5.55
CA GLY A 194 -8.78 9.72 -4.33
C GLY A 194 -10.12 9.98 -3.64
N ARG A 195 -11.13 9.13 -3.89
CA ARG A 195 -12.44 9.22 -3.23
C ARG A 195 -12.85 7.83 -2.76
N PHE A 196 -13.28 7.75 -1.51
CA PHE A 196 -14.04 6.62 -0.99
C PHE A 196 -15.34 7.17 -0.40
N ASN A 197 -16.42 6.40 -0.52
CA ASN A 197 -17.73 6.84 -0.07
C ASN A 197 -17.81 6.77 1.47
N THR A 198 -18.75 7.49 2.08
CA THR A 198 -19.06 7.49 3.53
C THR A 198 -19.39 6.09 4.10
N HIS A 199 -19.54 5.10 3.23
CA HIS A 199 -19.77 3.69 3.58
C HIS A 199 -18.48 2.92 3.91
N MET A 200 -17.31 3.48 3.59
CA MET A 200 -16.04 3.07 4.20
C MET A 200 -15.77 3.95 5.42
N GLY A 201 -15.14 3.40 6.44
CA GLY A 201 -14.75 4.19 7.60
C GLY A 201 -13.56 5.09 7.28
N ASP A 202 -13.66 6.39 7.59
CA ASP A 202 -12.52 7.33 7.59
C ASP A 202 -11.65 7.00 8.81
N ASP A 203 -10.40 6.61 8.58
CA ASP A 203 -9.45 6.41 9.67
C ASP A 203 -8.65 7.69 9.98
N SER A 204 -9.31 8.57 10.73
CA SER A 204 -8.65 9.77 11.30
C SER A 204 -7.44 9.47 12.21
N ARG A 205 -7.18 8.19 12.54
CA ARG A 205 -6.06 7.74 13.37
C ARG A 205 -4.99 6.98 12.58
N SER A 206 -5.15 6.80 11.27
CA SER A 206 -4.09 6.21 10.45
C SER A 206 -2.80 7.00 10.65
N LEU A 207 -1.69 6.29 10.80
CA LEU A 207 -0.36 6.90 10.95
C LEU A 207 0.05 7.72 9.71
N TYR A 208 -0.70 7.57 8.62
CA TYR A 208 -0.35 8.04 7.28
C TYR A 208 -1.42 8.94 6.66
N LEU A 209 -2.26 9.57 7.50
CA LEU A 209 -3.37 10.41 7.06
C LEU A 209 -2.94 11.45 6.00
N VAL A 210 -3.67 11.49 4.89
CA VAL A 210 -3.49 12.51 3.86
C VAL A 210 -4.51 13.63 4.06
N SER A 211 -4.16 14.85 3.66
CA SER A 211 -5.07 15.99 3.77
C SER A 211 -6.37 15.74 3.00
N LYS A 212 -7.51 16.04 3.65
CA LYS A 212 -8.85 15.98 3.08
C LYS A 212 -9.40 17.36 2.75
N GLN A 213 -10.22 17.44 1.72
CA GLN A 213 -10.85 18.68 1.25
C GLN A 213 -12.27 18.41 0.75
N GLU A 214 -13.16 19.38 0.91
CA GLU A 214 -14.49 19.38 0.30
C GLU A 214 -14.44 20.14 -1.03
N VAL A 215 -15.01 19.55 -2.09
CA VAL A 215 -14.95 20.10 -3.45
C VAL A 215 -16.35 20.12 -4.07
N GLY A 216 -16.69 21.21 -4.77
CA GLY A 216 -17.95 21.37 -5.50
C GLY A 216 -19.01 22.19 -4.75
N ASP A 217 -20.09 22.55 -5.44
CA ASP A 217 -21.23 23.28 -4.86
C ASP A 217 -22.05 22.40 -3.90
N GLU A 218 -22.15 21.11 -4.21
CA GLU A 218 -22.54 20.06 -3.27
C GLU A 218 -21.24 19.43 -2.75
N PRO A 219 -20.86 19.64 -1.47
CA PRO A 219 -19.52 19.32 -0.98
C PRO A 219 -19.29 17.81 -1.01
N ILE A 220 -18.34 17.37 -1.84
CA ILE A 220 -17.87 16.00 -1.90
C ILE A 220 -16.50 15.92 -1.21
N LEU A 221 -16.35 14.97 -0.29
CA LEU A 221 -15.08 14.73 0.39
C LEU A 221 -14.07 14.05 -0.57
N VAL A 222 -12.93 14.69 -0.76
CA VAL A 222 -11.81 14.20 -1.57
C VAL A 222 -10.58 14.05 -0.69
N HIS A 223 -9.88 12.94 -0.86
CA HIS A 223 -8.64 12.62 -0.17
C HIS A 223 -7.49 12.82 -1.14
N ASN A 224 -6.49 13.57 -0.72
CA ASN A 224 -5.23 13.63 -1.46
C ASN A 224 -4.56 12.26 -1.42
N SER A 225 -3.74 11.97 -2.42
CA SER A 225 -2.90 10.78 -2.43
C SER A 225 -1.45 11.21 -2.39
N TYR A 226 -0.55 10.31 -2.00
CA TYR A 226 0.86 10.60 -2.09
C TYR A 226 1.67 9.37 -2.53
N ILE A 227 2.86 9.63 -3.03
CA ILE A 227 3.89 8.63 -3.27
C ILE A 227 5.12 9.06 -2.48
N ASP A 228 5.62 8.15 -1.64
CA ASP A 228 6.90 8.28 -0.97
C ASP A 228 7.96 7.45 -1.68
N ILE A 229 9.06 8.09 -2.04
CA ILE A 229 10.23 7.41 -2.60
C ILE A 229 11.39 7.64 -1.65
N MET A 230 11.86 6.54 -1.05
CA MET A 230 13.06 6.57 -0.21
C MET A 230 14.29 6.41 -1.09
N VAL A 231 15.21 7.36 -1.00
CA VAL A 231 16.49 7.33 -1.68
C VAL A 231 17.59 7.13 -0.65
N ASN A 232 18.13 5.92 -0.60
CA ASN A 232 19.06 5.45 0.42
C ASN A 232 20.31 4.77 -0.15
N GLU A 233 20.62 4.97 -1.44
CA GLU A 233 21.83 4.45 -2.07
C GLU A 233 23.07 4.82 -1.26
N SER A 234 23.98 3.88 -0.99
CA SER A 234 25.16 4.11 -0.14
C SER A 234 24.80 4.69 1.24
N TYR A 235 23.82 4.13 1.93
CA TYR A 235 23.26 4.62 3.21
C TYR A 235 24.31 5.01 4.26
N GLU A 236 25.44 4.31 4.33
CA GLU A 236 26.53 4.60 5.29
C GLU A 236 27.19 5.98 5.09
N LEU A 237 26.98 6.64 3.95
CA LEU A 237 27.56 7.92 3.61
C LEU A 237 26.53 9.04 3.76
N ILE A 238 26.93 10.13 4.43
CA ILE A 238 26.20 11.40 4.43
C ILE A 238 26.31 12.02 3.04
N LYS A 239 25.19 12.52 2.51
CA LYS A 239 25.10 13.10 1.18
C LYS A 239 24.34 14.41 1.23
N PHE A 240 24.52 15.24 0.21
CA PHE A 240 23.65 16.37 -0.07
C PHE A 240 22.74 16.03 -1.25
N LEU A 241 21.45 16.31 -1.12
CA LEU A 241 20.52 16.28 -2.25
C LEU A 241 20.63 17.60 -3.01
N GLU A 242 21.16 17.53 -4.22
CA GLU A 242 21.36 18.70 -5.06
C GLU A 242 20.07 19.01 -5.84
N PHE A 243 19.65 18.15 -6.75
CA PHE A 243 18.43 18.38 -7.50
C PHE A 243 17.73 17.06 -7.76
N ILE A 244 16.44 17.16 -8.06
CA ILE A 244 15.63 16.04 -8.50
C ILE A 244 15.21 16.25 -9.94
N LYS A 245 15.16 15.15 -10.70
CA LYS A 245 14.53 15.08 -12.00
C LYS A 245 13.43 14.05 -11.94
N TYR A 246 12.26 14.36 -12.49
CA TYR A 246 11.15 13.43 -12.41
C TYR A 246 10.19 13.56 -13.58
N LYS A 247 9.45 12.48 -13.81
CA LYS A 247 8.44 12.40 -14.85
C LYS A 247 7.11 12.05 -14.20
N VAL A 248 6.23 13.04 -14.19
CA VAL A 248 4.86 12.91 -13.70
C VAL A 248 3.90 13.52 -14.71
N ARG A 249 2.71 12.94 -14.83
CA ARG A 249 1.65 13.47 -15.67
C ARG A 249 0.27 13.09 -15.15
N LYS A 250 -0.71 13.93 -15.46
CA LYS A 250 -2.14 13.58 -15.33
C LYS A 250 -2.63 12.96 -16.62
N ILE A 251 -3.34 11.84 -16.50
CA ILE A 251 -3.97 11.14 -17.62
C ILE A 251 -5.48 11.34 -17.53
N TYR A 252 -6.06 11.77 -18.65
CA TYR A 252 -7.50 11.73 -18.89
C TYR A 252 -7.88 10.40 -19.55
N ILE A 253 -8.79 9.63 -18.97
CA ILE A 253 -9.33 8.44 -19.64
C ILE A 253 -10.79 8.74 -20.00
N PRO A 254 -11.15 8.86 -21.29
CA PRO A 254 -12.53 9.03 -21.68
C PRO A 254 -13.36 7.80 -21.30
N ILE A 255 -14.58 8.05 -20.84
CA ILE A 255 -15.56 7.05 -20.38
C ILE A 255 -15.90 6.01 -21.48
N TYR A 256 -15.67 6.38 -22.75
CA TYR A 256 -15.88 5.53 -23.92
C TYR A 256 -14.70 5.72 -24.88
N SER A 257 -13.66 4.89 -24.78
CA SER A 257 -12.74 4.76 -25.90
C SER A 257 -12.63 3.30 -26.29
N ASP A 258 -13.38 2.92 -27.32
CA ASP A 258 -12.85 2.01 -28.33
C ASP A 258 -11.43 2.50 -28.65
N ASN A 259 -10.45 1.59 -28.65
CA ASN A 259 -8.99 1.82 -28.71
C ASN A 259 -8.49 2.65 -29.93
N ILE A 260 -9.02 3.85 -30.16
CA ILE A 260 -8.78 4.72 -31.32
C ILE A 260 -7.96 5.96 -30.90
N ASN A 261 -7.87 6.28 -29.61
CA ASN A 261 -7.09 7.42 -29.13
C ASN A 261 -5.61 7.03 -28.96
N ASN A 262 -4.73 7.85 -29.53
CA ASN A 262 -3.28 7.69 -29.43
C ASN A 262 -2.84 7.96 -27.97
N PRO A 263 -1.95 7.18 -27.34
CA PRO A 263 -1.50 7.35 -25.93
C PRO A 263 -0.90 8.73 -25.57
N VAL A 264 -0.73 9.63 -26.55
CA VAL A 264 -0.23 11.00 -26.38
C VAL A 264 -1.37 12.00 -26.20
N ASP A 265 -2.55 11.75 -26.77
CA ASP A 265 -3.66 12.72 -26.86
C ASP A 265 -4.50 12.81 -25.57
N LEU A 266 -4.16 12.02 -24.56
CA LEU A 266 -4.87 11.91 -23.29
C LEU A 266 -4.11 12.54 -22.10
N ARG A 267 -3.06 13.30 -22.37
CA ARG A 267 -2.15 13.84 -21.36
C ARG A 267 -2.47 15.29 -21.05
N GLU A 268 -2.58 15.60 -19.77
CA GLU A 268 -2.59 16.99 -19.31
C GLU A 268 -1.16 17.52 -19.17
N HIS A 269 -0.87 18.54 -19.97
CA HIS A 269 0.41 19.21 -19.98
C HIS A 269 0.20 20.73 -20.11
N PRO A 270 0.81 21.55 -19.23
CA PRO A 270 1.78 21.19 -18.19
C PRO A 270 1.15 20.60 -16.91
N TYR A 271 1.88 19.70 -16.23
CA TYR A 271 1.57 19.21 -14.88
C TYR A 271 2.83 18.65 -14.22
N ALA A 272 3.33 19.31 -13.17
CA ALA A 272 4.57 18.95 -12.48
C ALA A 272 4.35 18.29 -11.11
N GLY A 273 3.11 17.88 -10.78
CA GLY A 273 2.69 17.51 -9.43
C GLY A 273 2.04 18.70 -8.69
N ASP A 274 1.45 18.45 -7.53
CA ASP A 274 0.76 19.49 -6.76
C ASP A 274 1.64 19.99 -5.60
N ILE A 275 2.07 19.09 -4.72
CA ILE A 275 2.90 19.42 -3.55
C ILE A 275 4.07 18.44 -3.47
N LEU A 276 5.24 18.95 -3.07
CA LEU A 276 6.45 18.19 -2.79
C LEU A 276 6.89 18.43 -1.35
N ARG A 277 7.24 17.37 -0.64
CA ARG A 277 7.94 17.47 0.65
C ARG A 277 9.14 16.55 0.65
N ILE A 278 10.29 17.06 1.09
CA ILE A 278 11.51 16.27 1.23
C ILE A 278 11.89 16.28 2.70
N PHE A 279 12.03 15.10 3.28
CA PHE A 279 12.34 14.97 4.70
C PHE A 279 13.23 13.77 5.01
N ASN A 280 13.92 13.85 6.13
CA ASN A 280 14.67 12.78 6.79
C ASN A 280 14.76 13.09 8.30
N GLU A 281 15.70 12.46 9.01
CA GLU A 281 15.86 12.67 10.47
C GLU A 281 16.25 14.10 10.84
N ASP A 282 17.03 14.77 9.99
CA ASP A 282 17.65 16.06 10.30
C ASP A 282 17.01 17.24 9.55
N ASN A 283 16.29 16.99 8.45
CA ASN A 283 15.77 18.01 7.57
C ASN A 283 14.32 17.74 7.19
N ASP A 284 13.54 18.83 7.07
CA ASP A 284 12.20 18.83 6.52
C ASP A 284 11.98 20.13 5.75
N THR A 285 11.58 20.02 4.48
CA THR A 285 11.29 21.17 3.64
C THR A 285 9.90 21.75 3.85
N ASP A 286 9.06 21.09 4.66
CA ASP A 286 7.62 21.22 4.63
C ASP A 286 7.04 21.02 3.22
N ASP A 287 5.76 21.31 3.08
CA ASP A 287 5.02 21.26 1.82
C ASP A 287 5.43 22.42 0.91
N ILE A 288 6.03 22.07 -0.22
CA ILE A 288 6.41 22.98 -1.30
C ILE A 288 5.37 22.83 -2.42
N ASP A 289 4.69 23.93 -2.77
CA ASP A 289 3.82 23.96 -3.93
C ASP A 289 4.63 23.89 -5.24
N ILE A 290 4.50 22.77 -5.95
CA ILE A 290 5.16 22.47 -7.23
C ILE A 290 4.21 22.55 -8.43
N ASN A 291 2.94 22.92 -8.21
CA ASN A 291 1.96 23.08 -9.28
C ASN A 291 2.37 24.19 -10.26
N ILE A 292 2.14 23.95 -11.56
CA ILE A 292 2.42 24.88 -12.64
C ILE A 292 1.23 24.94 -13.62
N ASP A 293 0.94 26.15 -14.07
CA ASP A 293 -0.03 26.43 -15.13
C ASP A 293 0.65 26.63 -16.50
N LYS A 294 1.93 27.02 -16.50
CA LYS A 294 2.75 27.29 -17.70
C LYS A 294 4.16 26.75 -17.53
N LEU A 295 4.76 26.32 -18.65
CA LEU A 295 6.14 25.86 -18.68
C LEU A 295 7.13 27.02 -18.62
N ASN A 296 8.17 26.86 -17.80
CA ASN A 296 9.38 27.70 -17.79
C ASN A 296 9.10 29.21 -17.77
N GLU A 297 8.12 29.64 -16.98
CA GLU A 297 7.76 31.04 -16.89
C GLU A 297 8.91 31.86 -16.29
N PHE A 298 9.20 33.00 -16.93
CA PHE A 298 10.27 33.88 -16.50
C PHE A 298 10.07 34.32 -15.04
N ASN A 299 11.16 34.31 -14.26
CA ASN A 299 11.19 34.69 -12.84
C ASN A 299 10.37 33.80 -11.88
N LYS A 300 9.78 32.68 -12.34
CA LYS A 300 9.17 31.66 -11.46
C LYS A 300 10.20 30.59 -11.02
N TYR A 301 11.35 31.01 -10.48
CA TYR A 301 12.45 30.10 -10.07
C TYR A 301 12.13 29.19 -8.87
N LYS A 302 10.99 29.40 -8.19
CA LYS A 302 10.51 28.56 -7.08
C LYS A 302 9.74 27.33 -7.54
N LYS A 303 9.51 27.17 -8.85
CA LYS A 303 8.73 26.10 -9.45
C LYS A 303 9.62 25.13 -10.24
N PRO A 304 9.19 23.87 -10.45
CA PRO A 304 9.89 22.95 -11.34
C PRO A 304 10.01 23.52 -12.75
N TRP A 305 11.17 23.37 -13.36
CA TRP A 305 11.40 23.75 -14.74
C TRP A 305 11.43 22.51 -15.62
N TYR A 306 10.87 22.61 -16.81
CA TYR A 306 10.69 21.50 -17.73
C TYR A 306 11.73 21.54 -18.84
N GLU A 307 12.46 20.44 -19.00
CA GLU A 307 13.48 20.29 -20.03
C GLU A 307 13.53 18.84 -20.49
N LEU A 308 13.67 18.62 -21.81
CA LEU A 308 13.90 17.30 -22.38
C LEU A 308 12.96 16.21 -21.82
N THR A 309 11.67 16.52 -21.73
CA THR A 309 10.59 15.61 -21.26
C THR A 309 10.57 15.30 -19.76
N GLN A 310 11.28 16.06 -18.93
CA GLN A 310 11.33 15.87 -17.49
C GLN A 310 11.24 17.19 -16.74
N TYR A 311 10.70 17.14 -15.53
CA TYR A 311 10.77 18.24 -14.59
C TYR A 311 12.06 18.15 -13.81
N ASN A 312 12.67 19.31 -13.59
CA ASN A 312 13.87 19.49 -12.81
C ASN A 312 13.54 20.45 -11.68
N PHE A 313 13.99 20.13 -10.46
CA PHE A 313 13.70 20.96 -9.30
C PHE A 313 14.85 20.96 -8.30
N ASN A 314 15.18 22.13 -7.77
CA ASN A 314 16.25 22.34 -6.78
C ASN A 314 15.94 23.45 -5.76
N TYR A 315 14.78 24.11 -5.86
CA TYR A 315 14.43 25.22 -4.96
C TYR A 315 14.17 24.74 -3.52
N PHE A 316 13.88 23.44 -3.32
CA PHE A 316 13.71 22.83 -2.00
C PHE A 316 14.87 23.11 -1.02
N ARG A 317 16.07 23.38 -1.52
CA ARG A 317 17.23 23.77 -0.69
C ARG A 317 16.96 25.05 0.11
N ASN A 318 16.14 25.95 -0.44
CA ASN A 318 15.77 27.21 0.21
C ASN A 318 14.52 27.09 1.10
N ALA A 319 13.88 25.92 1.16
CA ALA A 319 12.60 25.71 1.83
C ALA A 319 12.72 25.11 3.24
N ILE A 320 13.90 24.61 3.64
CA ILE A 320 14.12 23.98 4.95
C ILE A 320 13.85 24.98 6.08
N LYS A 321 13.06 24.60 7.10
CA LYS A 321 12.78 25.41 8.29
C LYS A 321 14.05 25.77 9.07
N GLU A 322 14.05 26.92 9.75
CA GLU A 322 15.14 27.25 10.67
C GLU A 322 15.06 26.33 11.89
N HIS A 323 16.17 25.70 12.27
CA HIS A 323 16.25 25.11 13.60
C HIS A 323 16.23 26.24 14.64
N PRO A 324 15.35 26.17 15.65
CA PRO A 324 15.39 27.13 16.75
C PRO A 324 16.78 27.05 17.41
N ASN A 325 17.46 28.19 17.50
CA ASN A 325 18.72 28.41 18.24
C ASN A 325 20.05 28.03 17.55
N THR A 326 20.12 27.81 16.23
CA THR A 326 21.40 27.60 15.53
C THR A 326 21.70 28.68 14.49
N VAL A 327 22.64 29.58 14.83
CA VAL A 327 23.06 30.73 13.98
C VAL A 327 23.99 30.30 12.82
N SER A 328 24.53 29.08 12.89
CA SER A 328 25.64 28.61 12.03
C SER A 328 25.22 28.08 10.66
N ASP A 329 23.93 27.77 10.44
CA ASP A 329 23.47 27.04 9.25
C ASP A 329 22.68 27.92 8.27
N LYS A 330 23.33 29.02 7.84
CA LYS A 330 22.73 29.99 6.91
C LYS A 330 22.64 29.48 5.46
N LEU A 331 23.37 28.42 5.10
CA LEU A 331 23.37 27.80 3.77
C LEU A 331 22.67 26.43 3.85
N ARG A 332 21.33 26.46 3.82
CA ARG A 332 20.49 25.26 3.98
C ARG A 332 20.63 24.37 2.75
N ARG A 333 21.26 23.21 2.92
CA ARG A 333 21.22 22.12 1.95
C ARG A 333 20.50 20.96 2.61
N VAL A 334 19.73 20.21 1.84
CA VAL A 334 19.16 18.96 2.34
C VAL A 334 20.30 17.95 2.40
N TYR A 335 20.62 17.44 3.58
CA TYR A 335 21.67 16.45 3.82
C TYR A 335 21.19 15.29 4.66
N GLY A 336 21.88 14.15 4.55
CA GLY A 336 21.59 12.97 5.35
C GLY A 336 22.08 11.69 4.69
N ASN A 337 21.88 10.58 5.39
CA ASN A 337 22.18 9.23 4.91
C ASN A 337 21.14 8.73 3.91
N TYR A 338 19.90 9.19 4.06
CA TYR A 338 18.76 8.92 3.20
C TYR A 338 17.88 10.17 3.03
N PHE A 339 17.01 10.13 2.03
CA PHE A 339 15.98 11.14 1.78
C PHE A 339 14.66 10.45 1.49
N VAL A 340 13.56 10.95 2.06
CA VAL A 340 12.21 10.60 1.61
C VAL A 340 11.69 11.75 0.78
N ILE A 341 11.34 11.47 -0.46
CA ILE A 341 10.76 12.44 -1.39
C ILE A 341 9.29 12.07 -1.56
N ARG A 342 8.42 12.91 -0.98
CA ARG A 342 6.97 12.76 -1.01
C ARG A 342 6.37 13.67 -2.05
N PHE A 343 5.68 13.08 -3.01
CA PHE A 343 4.79 13.81 -3.92
C PHE A 343 3.36 13.66 -3.42
N ILE A 344 2.70 14.77 -3.10
CA ILE A 344 1.29 14.80 -2.70
C ILE A 344 0.49 15.33 -3.87
N PHE A 345 -0.62 14.66 -4.16
CA PHE A 345 -1.46 14.92 -5.30
C PHE A 345 -2.86 15.32 -4.89
N ASN A 346 -3.34 16.40 -5.50
CA ASN A 346 -4.69 16.89 -5.31
C ASN A 346 -5.64 16.15 -6.27
N ASN A 347 -6.50 15.30 -5.70
CA ASN A 347 -7.43 14.44 -6.44
C ASN A 347 -8.80 15.10 -6.71
N SER A 348 -8.92 16.43 -6.53
CA SER A 348 -10.19 17.16 -6.75
C SER A 348 -10.76 16.95 -8.15
N ASP A 349 -9.88 16.84 -9.15
CA ASP A 349 -10.24 16.66 -10.55
C ASP A 349 -10.55 15.21 -10.95
N ASN A 350 -10.43 14.24 -10.03
CA ASN A 350 -10.69 12.81 -10.25
C ASN A 350 -9.88 12.24 -11.44
N LYS A 351 -8.66 12.74 -11.67
CA LYS A 351 -7.79 12.25 -12.75
C LYS A 351 -6.77 11.24 -12.25
N ARG A 352 -6.34 10.36 -13.14
CA ARG A 352 -5.25 9.42 -12.86
C ARG A 352 -3.92 10.16 -12.93
N ILE A 353 -3.01 9.74 -12.08
CA ILE A 353 -1.65 10.25 -12.03
C ILE A 353 -0.72 9.12 -12.40
N GLU A 354 0.17 9.41 -13.33
CA GLU A 354 1.24 8.51 -13.72
C GLU A 354 2.57 9.12 -13.33
N PHE A 355 3.31 8.38 -12.51
CA PHE A 355 4.65 8.71 -12.08
C PHE A 355 5.60 7.68 -12.69
N GLU A 356 6.45 8.11 -13.63
CA GLU A 356 7.29 7.18 -14.39
C GLU A 356 8.68 7.02 -13.79
N SER A 357 9.29 8.11 -13.30
CA SER A 357 10.67 8.08 -12.84
C SER A 357 11.00 9.23 -11.90
N LEU A 358 11.96 8.98 -11.01
CA LEU A 358 12.65 9.95 -10.17
C LEU A 358 14.15 9.67 -10.25
N GLU A 359 14.93 10.70 -10.55
CA GLU A 359 16.38 10.69 -10.45
C GLU A 359 16.82 11.76 -9.46
N CYS A 360 17.77 11.40 -8.61
CA CYS A 360 18.31 12.31 -7.59
C CYS A 360 19.79 12.54 -7.86
N ALA A 361 20.19 13.80 -7.99
CA ALA A 361 21.60 14.16 -8.00
C ALA A 361 22.08 14.35 -6.57
N GLN A 362 23.05 13.53 -6.16
CA GLN A 362 23.60 13.52 -4.82
C GLN A 362 25.10 13.82 -4.85
N THR A 363 25.56 14.63 -3.90
CA THR A 363 26.99 14.83 -3.65
C THR A 363 27.36 14.17 -2.33
N GLN A 364 28.22 13.15 -2.38
CA GLN A 364 28.68 12.43 -1.19
C GLN A 364 29.66 13.29 -0.38
N PHE A 365 29.48 13.32 0.94
CA PHE A 365 30.47 13.86 1.85
C PHE A 365 31.50 12.78 2.20
N ARG A 366 32.71 13.22 2.55
CA ARG A 366 33.89 12.39 2.87
C ARG A 366 33.53 11.16 3.71
N LYS A 367 34.12 10.00 3.42
CA LYS A 367 34.24 8.91 4.42
C LYS A 367 34.89 9.52 5.67
N LEU A 368 34.22 9.43 6.82
CA LEU A 368 34.85 9.69 8.11
C LEU A 368 35.99 8.70 8.35
#